data_AF-A0A954NSA8-F1
#
_entry.id   AF-A0A954NSA8-F1
#
_cell.length_a   1.000
_cell.length_b   1.000
_cell.length_c   1.000
_cell.angle_alpha   90.00
_cell.angle_beta   90.00
_cell.angle_gamma   90.00
#
_symmetry.space_group_name_H-M   'P 1'
#
loop_
_entity.id
_entity.type
_entity.pdbx_description
1 polymer ?
#
loop_
_entity_poly.entity_id
_entity_poly.type
_entity_poly.pdbx_seq_one_letter_code
_entity_poly.pdbx_strand_id
1 'polypeptide(L)'
;MALTIANNVSSLNAQQNLTRASSSLSKSIERLSSGLKVNRGADGPAALVISEKQRAQIAGLKQAIENSDKAVSVVQTAEGALNEINSLLVKVRSLALDSANAGVNDSDSLAANQAEITNALETINRI
;
A
#
# COMPACT_ATOMS: atom_id res chain seq x y z
N MET A 1 8.91 -16.06 -73.67
CA MET A 1 7.84 -16.53 -72.76
C MET A 1 8.47 -17.54 -71.81
N ALA A 2 8.64 -17.20 -70.53
CA ALA A 2 9.22 -18.12 -69.55
C ALA A 2 8.10 -18.98 -68.94
N LEU A 3 7.84 -20.15 -69.52
CA LEU A 3 7.02 -21.18 -68.89
C LEU A 3 7.89 -21.92 -67.86
N THR A 4 7.81 -21.51 -66.60
CA THR A 4 8.40 -22.24 -65.47
C THR A 4 7.35 -23.22 -64.92
N ILE A 5 7.35 -24.45 -65.43
CA ILE A 5 6.37 -25.50 -65.08
C ILE A 5 6.70 -26.17 -63.72
N ALA A 6 7.96 -26.13 -63.28
CA ALA A 6 8.41 -26.82 -62.06
C ALA A 6 8.46 -25.93 -60.80
N ASN A 7 8.71 -24.62 -60.94
CA ASN A 7 8.76 -23.70 -59.79
C ASN A 7 8.23 -22.33 -60.21
N ASN A 8 7.12 -21.91 -59.60
CA ASN A 8 6.44 -20.66 -59.93
C ASN A 8 6.93 -19.54 -59.00
N VAL A 9 7.81 -18.69 -59.54
CA VAL A 9 8.44 -17.60 -58.79
C VAL A 9 7.43 -16.49 -58.42
N SER A 10 6.39 -16.26 -59.23
CA SER A 10 5.37 -15.24 -58.92
C SER A 10 4.46 -15.69 -57.79
N SER A 11 4.10 -16.98 -57.71
CA SER A 11 3.36 -17.53 -56.57
C SER A 11 4.20 -17.56 -55.30
N LEU A 12 5.50 -17.87 -55.38
CA LEU A 12 6.43 -17.77 -54.24
C LEU A 12 6.56 -16.34 -53.71
N ASN A 13 6.64 -15.34 -54.60
CA ASN A 13 6.67 -13.94 -54.19
C ASN A 13 5.34 -13.50 -53.57
N ALA A 14 4.20 -13.93 -54.11
CA ALA A 14 2.89 -13.69 -53.51
C ALA A 14 2.78 -14.31 -52.11
N GLN A 15 3.27 -15.55 -51.94
CA GLN A 15 3.34 -16.24 -50.65
C GLN A 15 4.21 -15.47 -49.65
N GLN A 16 5.42 -15.03 -50.03
CA GLN A 16 6.29 -14.25 -49.15
C GLN A 16 5.64 -12.92 -48.73
N ASN A 17 4.99 -12.21 -49.65
CA ASN A 17 4.28 -10.98 -49.33
C ASN A 17 3.09 -11.23 -48.39
N LEU A 18 2.33 -12.32 -48.60
CA LEU A 18 1.25 -12.73 -47.71
C LEU A 18 1.78 -13.05 -46.30
N THR A 19 2.89 -13.77 -46.18
CA THR A 19 3.52 -14.07 -44.87
C THR A 19 3.95 -12.79 -44.16
N ARG A 20 4.53 -11.81 -44.87
CA ARG A 20 4.90 -10.51 -44.29
C ARG A 20 3.68 -9.70 -43.82
N ALA A 21 2.61 -9.68 -44.62
CA ALA A 21 1.37 -9.00 -44.28
C ALA A 21 0.69 -9.66 -43.07
N SER A 22 0.62 -11.00 -43.05
CA SER A 22 0.08 -11.77 -41.94
C SER A 22 0.86 -11.53 -40.64
N SER A 23 2.21 -11.54 -40.69
CA SER A 23 3.04 -11.23 -39.53
C SER A 23 2.82 -9.81 -38.99
N SER A 24 2.69 -8.82 -39.88
CA SER A 24 2.38 -7.44 -39.50
C SER A 24 1.00 -7.32 -38.86
N LEU A 25 -0.01 -8.01 -39.41
CA LEU A 25 -1.36 -8.06 -38.85
C LEU A 25 -1.37 -8.68 -37.45
N SER A 26 -0.68 -9.81 -37.25
CA SER A 26 -0.56 -10.45 -35.93
C SER A 26 0.04 -9.52 -34.87
N LYS A 27 1.07 -8.74 -35.23
CA LYS A 27 1.66 -7.74 -34.31
C LYS A 27 0.68 -6.62 -33.97
N SER A 28 -0.09 -6.14 -34.95
CA SER A 28 -1.12 -5.12 -34.72
C SER A 28 -2.23 -5.64 -33.79
N ILE A 29 -2.65 -6.89 -33.98
CA ILE A 29 -3.63 -7.55 -33.10
C ILE A 29 -3.08 -7.70 -31.68
N GLU A 30 -1.81 -8.10 -31.52
CA GLU A 30 -1.18 -8.21 -30.21
C GLU A 30 -1.13 -6.87 -29.46
N ARG A 31 -0.74 -5.79 -30.16
CA ARG A 31 -0.74 -4.43 -29.59
C ARG A 31 -2.15 -3.94 -29.26
N LEU A 32 -3.13 -4.26 -30.10
CA LEU A 32 -4.54 -3.93 -29.83
C LEU A 32 -5.07 -4.68 -28.60
N SER A 33 -4.78 -5.98 -28.50
CA SER A 33 -5.25 -6.83 -27.40
C SER A 33 -4.60 -6.51 -26.05
N SER A 34 -3.35 -6.07 -26.06
CA SER A 34 -2.62 -5.66 -24.86
C SER A 34 -2.83 -4.19 -24.49
N GLY A 35 -3.20 -3.35 -25.45
CA GLY A 35 -3.20 -1.90 -25.31
C GLY A 35 -1.81 -1.27 -25.20
N LEU A 36 -0.73 -2.06 -25.31
CA LEU A 36 0.64 -1.60 -25.14
C LEU A 36 1.36 -1.50 -26.49
N LYS A 37 2.10 -0.42 -26.67
CA LYS A 37 2.93 -0.21 -27.87
C LYS A 37 4.14 -1.17 -27.91
N VAL A 38 4.68 -1.54 -26.76
CA VAL A 38 5.85 -2.41 -26.59
C VAL A 38 5.43 -3.61 -25.75
N ASN A 39 5.33 -4.79 -26.38
CA ASN A 39 4.96 -6.04 -25.69
C ASN A 39 6.13 -6.99 -25.53
N ARG A 40 7.06 -6.98 -26.49
CA ARG A 40 8.22 -7.88 -26.50
C ARG A 40 9.51 -7.08 -26.49
N GLY A 41 10.58 -7.67 -25.96
CA GLY A 41 11.92 -7.05 -25.99
C GLY A 41 12.40 -6.77 -27.42
N ALA A 42 11.87 -7.49 -28.41
CA ALA A 42 12.14 -7.27 -29.83
C ALA A 42 11.49 -6.00 -30.42
N ASP A 43 10.44 -5.44 -29.79
CA ASP A 43 9.79 -4.19 -30.24
C ASP A 43 10.59 -2.94 -29.81
N GLY A 44 11.44 -3.08 -28.79
CA GLY A 44 12.23 -1.97 -28.23
C GLY A 44 12.82 -2.35 -26.88
N PRO A 45 14.04 -2.92 -26.81
CA PRO A 45 14.60 -3.45 -25.57
C PRO A 45 14.79 -2.37 -24.51
N ALA A 46 15.26 -1.18 -24.91
CA ALA A 46 15.41 -0.05 -23.99
C ALA A 46 14.07 0.44 -23.43
N ALA A 47 13.04 0.55 -24.28
CA ALA A 47 11.71 0.99 -23.86
C ALA A 47 11.06 -0.01 -22.90
N LEU A 48 11.22 -1.32 -23.15
CA LEU A 48 10.73 -2.38 -22.27
C LEU A 48 11.44 -2.36 -20.90
N VAL A 49 12.76 -2.16 -20.87
CA VAL A 49 13.51 -2.08 -19.61
C VAL A 49 13.05 -0.88 -18.77
N ILE A 50 12.83 0.28 -19.41
CA ILE A 50 12.32 1.46 -18.72
C ILE A 50 10.91 1.20 -18.18
N SER A 51 10.01 0.61 -18.98
CA SER A 51 8.64 0.33 -18.54
C SER A 51 8.61 -0.67 -17.37
N GLU A 52 9.45 -1.69 -17.37
CA GLU A 52 9.53 -2.64 -16.27
C GLU A 52 10.16 -2.03 -15.02
N LYS A 53 11.17 -1.15 -15.16
CA LYS A 53 11.69 -0.37 -14.04
C LYS A 53 10.62 0.52 -13.42
N GLN A 54 9.83 1.20 -14.26
CA GLN A 54 8.71 2.03 -13.80
C GLN A 54 7.62 1.17 -13.14
N ARG A 55 7.27 0.02 -13.70
CA ARG A 55 6.32 -0.93 -13.11
C ARG A 55 6.78 -1.39 -11.72
N ALA A 56 8.07 -1.73 -11.58
CA ALA A 56 8.66 -2.09 -10.29
C ALA A 56 8.62 -0.93 -9.29
N GLN A 57 8.91 0.30 -9.73
CA GLN A 57 8.78 1.49 -8.89
C GLN A 57 7.33 1.75 -8.45
N ILE A 58 6.36 1.62 -9.36
CA ILE A 58 4.93 1.77 -9.03
C ILE A 58 4.51 0.72 -7.99
N ALA A 59 4.92 -0.53 -8.16
CA ALA A 59 4.64 -1.59 -7.18
C ALA A 59 5.27 -1.29 -5.82
N GLY A 60 6.53 -0.82 -5.81
CA GLY A 60 7.23 -0.41 -4.58
C GLY A 60 6.56 0.78 -3.89
N LEU A 61 6.15 1.80 -4.65
CA LEU A 61 5.43 2.96 -4.12
C LEU A 61 4.07 2.57 -3.56
N LYS A 62 3.33 1.67 -4.22
CA LYS A 62 2.06 1.16 -3.71
C LYS A 62 2.25 0.47 -2.35
N GLN A 63 3.27 -0.37 -2.21
CA GLN A 63 3.59 -1.00 -0.93
C GLN A 63 4.00 0.02 0.13
N ALA A 64 4.77 1.05 -0.24
CA ALA A 64 5.16 2.13 0.67
C ALA A 64 3.95 2.92 1.19
N ILE A 65 2.96 3.18 0.33
CA ILE A 65 1.69 3.80 0.71
C ILE A 65 0.95 2.91 1.71
N GLU A 66 0.75 1.63 1.39
CA GLU A 66 0.08 0.68 2.30
C GLU A 66 0.80 0.56 3.66
N ASN A 67 2.13 0.61 3.66
CA ASN A 67 2.91 0.60 4.89
C ASN A 67 2.73 1.90 5.69
N SER A 68 2.62 3.04 5.01
CA SER A 68 2.37 4.34 5.65
C SER A 68 0.99 4.39 6.28
N ASP A 69 -0.04 3.87 5.60
CA ASP A 69 -1.41 3.79 6.12
C ASP A 69 -1.48 2.91 7.38
N LYS A 70 -0.74 1.79 7.38
CA LYS A 70 -0.61 0.94 8.58
C LYS A 70 0.09 1.69 9.71
N ALA A 71 1.16 2.43 9.42
CA ALA A 71 1.86 3.23 10.43
C ALA A 71 0.92 4.30 11.03
N VAL A 72 0.14 4.99 10.20
CA VAL A 72 -0.88 5.94 10.66
C VAL A 72 -1.89 5.26 11.57
N SER A 73 -2.38 4.08 11.19
CA SER A 73 -3.35 3.33 12.00
C SER A 73 -2.80 2.95 13.39
N VAL A 74 -1.52 2.57 13.46
CA VAL A 74 -0.83 2.29 14.73
C VAL A 74 -0.70 3.56 15.57
N VAL A 75 -0.30 4.67 14.96
CA VAL A 75 -0.18 5.97 15.64
C VAL A 75 -1.54 6.43 16.17
N GLN A 76 -2.62 6.29 15.41
CA GLN A 76 -3.97 6.63 15.87
C GLN A 76 -4.42 5.77 17.06
N THR A 77 -4.08 4.48 17.05
CA THR A 77 -4.35 3.59 18.19
C THR A 77 -3.57 4.03 19.43
N ALA A 78 -2.30 4.38 19.25
CA ALA A 78 -1.46 4.92 20.32
C ALA A 78 -2.01 6.27 20.84
N GLU A 79 -2.48 7.16 19.97
CA GLU A 79 -3.10 8.44 20.35
C GLU A 79 -4.39 8.22 21.16
N GLY A 80 -5.22 7.24 20.76
CA GLY A 80 -6.39 6.83 21.53
C GLY A 80 -6.03 6.34 22.93
N ALA A 81 -5.00 5.49 23.04
CA ALA A 81 -4.51 5.01 24.33
C ALA A 81 -3.94 6.16 25.20
N LEU A 82 -3.19 7.08 24.61
CA LEU A 82 -2.65 8.25 25.31
C LEU A 82 -3.75 9.20 25.80
N ASN A 83 -4.85 9.34 25.06
CA ASN A 83 -6.01 10.11 25.51
C ASN A 83 -6.68 9.50 26.75
N GLU A 84 -6.77 8.18 26.82
CA GLU A 84 -7.28 7.47 28.01
C GLU A 84 -6.34 7.66 29.20
N ILE A 85 -5.02 7.50 28.99
CA ILE A 85 -3.99 7.75 30.02
C ILE A 85 -4.09 9.19 30.54
N ASN A 86 -4.22 10.18 29.65
CA ASN A 86 -4.37 11.58 30.04
C ASN A 86 -5.63 11.81 30.89
N SER A 87 -6.75 11.21 30.52
CA SER A 87 -8.01 11.30 31.28
C SER A 87 -7.87 10.71 32.69
N LEU A 88 -7.19 9.56 32.81
CA LEU A 88 -6.88 8.93 34.10
C LEU A 88 -5.94 9.81 34.95
N LEU A 89 -4.91 10.42 34.35
CA LEU A 89 -4.01 11.33 35.06
C LEU A 89 -4.72 12.59 35.58
N VAL A 90 -5.64 13.16 34.79
CA VAL A 90 -6.48 14.28 35.24
C VAL A 90 -7.35 13.87 36.43
N LYS A 91 -7.92 12.65 36.40
CA LYS A 91 -8.69 12.10 37.52
C LYS A 91 -7.82 11.93 38.78
N VAL A 92 -6.64 11.33 38.65
CA VAL A 92 -5.67 11.19 39.76
C VAL A 92 -5.33 12.55 40.36
N ARG A 93 -5.08 13.57 39.51
CA ARG A 93 -4.83 14.94 39.99
C ARG A 93 -6.02 15.51 40.76
N SER A 94 -7.25 15.29 40.29
CA SER A 94 -8.45 15.72 41.00
C SER A 94 -8.60 15.04 42.36
N LEU A 95 -8.37 13.73 42.44
CA LEU A 95 -8.42 12.96 43.68
C LEU A 95 -7.33 13.39 44.67
N ALA A 96 -6.13 13.72 44.17
CA ALA A 96 -5.05 14.25 45.00
C ALA A 96 -5.38 15.62 45.60
N LEU A 97 -6.01 16.51 44.81
CA LEU A 97 -6.48 17.81 45.29
C LEU A 97 -7.63 17.66 46.30
N ASP A 98 -8.57 16.74 46.04
CA ASP A 98 -9.65 16.45 46.97
C ASP A 98 -9.11 15.92 48.30
N SER A 99 -8.18 14.96 48.25
CA SER A 99 -7.53 14.40 49.44
C SER A 99 -6.75 15.43 50.26
N ALA A 100 -6.30 16.53 49.63
CA ALA A 100 -5.64 17.64 50.34
C ALA A 100 -6.62 18.56 51.10
N ASN A 101 -7.94 18.45 50.86
CA ASN A 101 -8.96 19.22 51.57
C ASN A 101 -9.27 18.59 52.95
N ALA A 102 -8.49 18.98 53.96
CA ALA A 102 -8.60 18.49 55.34
C ALA A 102 -9.90 18.86 56.08
N GLY A 103 -10.74 19.76 55.51
CA GLY A 103 -11.97 20.22 56.16
C GLY A 103 -13.22 19.37 55.88
N VAL A 104 -13.19 18.53 54.83
CA VAL A 104 -14.36 17.74 54.37
C VAL A 104 -14.09 16.24 54.45
N ASN A 105 -12.83 15.82 54.35
CA ASN A 105 -12.48 14.41 54.22
C ASN A 105 -12.17 13.73 55.57
N ASP A 106 -12.83 12.60 55.79
CA ASP A 106 -12.58 11.63 56.87
C ASP A 106 -11.49 10.61 56.45
N SER A 107 -10.96 9.82 57.39
CA SER A 107 -10.00 8.74 57.13
C SER A 107 -10.51 7.72 56.12
N ASP A 108 -11.80 7.40 56.15
CA ASP A 108 -12.42 6.46 55.22
C ASP A 108 -12.47 7.05 53.79
N SER A 109 -12.78 8.35 53.67
CA SER A 109 -12.74 9.07 52.38
C SER A 109 -11.32 9.15 51.81
N LEU A 110 -10.31 9.41 52.65
CA LEU A 110 -8.91 9.40 52.24
C LEU A 110 -8.46 8.00 51.75
N ALA A 111 -8.86 6.95 52.46
CA ALA A 111 -8.54 5.58 52.07
C ALA A 111 -9.20 5.19 50.74
N ALA A 112 -10.46 5.60 50.53
CA ALA A 112 -11.17 5.39 49.26
C ALA A 112 -10.51 6.14 48.10
N ASN A 113 -10.17 7.42 48.28
CA ASN A 113 -9.47 8.21 47.27
C ASN A 113 -8.11 7.60 46.91
N GLN A 114 -7.36 7.11 47.90
CA GLN A 114 -6.07 6.43 47.67
C GLN A 114 -6.24 5.10 46.90
N ALA A 115 -7.28 4.33 47.20
CA ALA A 115 -7.58 3.11 46.47
C ALA A 115 -7.90 3.40 45.00
N GLU A 116 -8.66 4.46 44.72
CA GLU A 116 -9.00 4.87 43.36
C GLU A 116 -7.79 5.40 42.57
N ILE A 117 -6.89 6.15 43.22
CA ILE A 117 -5.60 6.56 42.63
C ILE A 117 -4.78 5.31 42.25
N THR A 118 -4.69 4.34 43.16
CA THR A 118 -3.92 3.11 42.92
C THR A 118 -4.48 2.33 41.73
N ASN A 119 -5.81 2.19 41.66
CA ASN A 119 -6.48 1.53 40.54
C ASN A 119 -6.27 2.26 39.19
N ALA A 120 -6.31 3.60 39.20
CA ALA A 120 -6.04 4.39 38.00
C ALA A 120 -4.59 4.21 37.52
N LEU A 121 -3.61 4.16 38.43
CA LEU A 121 -2.21 3.89 38.10
C LEU A 121 -1.99 2.47 37.56
N GLU A 122 -2.64 1.46 38.15
CA GLU A 122 -2.62 0.09 37.62
C GLU A 122 -3.24 0.02 36.21
N THR A 123 -4.33 0.77 35.98
CA THR A 123 -4.98 0.83 34.67
C THR A 123 -4.07 1.49 33.64
N ILE A 124 -3.36 2.57 33.99
CA ILE A 124 -2.35 3.20 33.12
C ILE A 124 -1.24 2.21 32.77
N ASN A 125 -0.74 1.44 33.74
CA ASN A 125 0.30 0.42 33.48
C ASN A 125 -0.19 -0.75 32.61
N ARG A 126 -1.50 -0.99 32.57
CA ARG A 126 -2.12 -2.06 31.77
C ARG A 126 -2.33 -1.66 30.31
N ILE A 127 -2.56 -0.37 30.05
CA ILE A 127 -2.79 0.20 28.71
C ILE A 127 -1.45 0.36 27.98
#